data_AF-A0A3E0PQQ0-F1
#
_entry.id   AF-A0A3E0PQQ0-F1
#
_cell.length_a   1.000
_cell.length_b   1.000
_cell.length_c   1.000
_cell.angle_alpha   90.00
_cell.angle_beta   90.00
_cell.angle_gamma   90.00
#
_symmetry.space_group_name_H-M   'P 1'
#
loop_
_entity.id
_entity.type
_entity.pdbx_description
1 polymer ?
#
loop_
_entity_poly.entity_id
_entity_poly.type
_entity_poly.pdbx_seq_one_letter_code
_entity_poly.pdbx_strand_id
1 'polypeptide(L)'
;MPARLPKRVPSARCTCVVLVALFVALLAWQASAQQAFARCAQLRPQDQMWLVSSRGSGCNVEQQAPGMACWRFDPEARWVRASVAELFAADDGHLVTTIFVHGNRMAHSDAFARGSEAYRAMLRCADERPVRFIIWSWPSAQIRGPIKDARVKAQRTNLAGCYLAWFLNRLSPETTVSLWGHSFGARVVTGALHILGGGTLGSYRIAVREEPRVPANVVLITAALDNHWLAPGHFHGRALSQVGSLLLVNNGCDRLLKRYHWLYHRRACAQALGYTGMPRCWMGQCGCHLEQVNACCIVGPEHTLDGYLYSRSLMARMQRVLMFEPIDELTPDEPATSSTKMGGEEFSVGEELPPANDESSDGPVLPAIP
;
A
#
# COMPACT_ATOMS: atom_id res chain seq x y z
N MET A 1 15.76 -50.50 -50.51
CA MET A 1 16.87 -49.66 -49.98
C MET A 1 16.44 -48.20 -50.05
N PRO A 2 16.38 -47.43 -48.95
CA PRO A 2 16.03 -46.01 -49.04
C PRO A 2 17.28 -45.16 -49.31
N ALA A 3 17.18 -44.27 -50.28
CA ALA A 3 18.25 -43.34 -50.67
C ALA A 3 18.43 -42.24 -49.59
N ARG A 4 19.67 -42.07 -49.10
CA ARG A 4 20.04 -40.98 -48.19
C ARG A 4 20.20 -39.67 -48.97
N LEU A 5 19.45 -38.64 -48.58
CA LEU A 5 19.64 -37.27 -49.05
C LEU A 5 20.94 -36.65 -48.49
N PRO A 6 21.64 -35.80 -49.27
CA PRO A 6 22.91 -35.20 -48.86
C PRO A 6 22.70 -34.08 -47.81
N LYS A 7 23.49 -34.14 -46.74
CA LYS A 7 23.53 -33.09 -45.71
C LYS A 7 24.17 -31.82 -46.30
N ARG A 8 23.40 -30.73 -46.38
CA ARG A 8 23.92 -29.40 -46.73
C ARG A 8 24.79 -28.86 -45.60
N VAL A 9 26.05 -28.55 -45.90
CA VAL A 9 26.97 -27.84 -45.01
C VAL A 9 26.74 -26.33 -45.22
N PRO A 10 26.41 -25.55 -44.17
CA PRO A 10 26.22 -24.11 -44.31
C PRO A 10 27.54 -23.40 -44.63
N SER A 11 27.53 -22.51 -45.62
CA SER A 11 28.70 -21.75 -46.06
C SER A 11 29.13 -20.72 -45.00
N ALA A 12 30.44 -20.66 -44.71
CA ALA A 12 31.06 -19.83 -43.68
C ALA A 12 30.70 -18.33 -43.72
N ARG A 13 30.29 -17.80 -44.88
CA ARG A 13 29.86 -16.40 -45.04
C ARG A 13 28.54 -16.07 -44.34
N CYS A 14 27.62 -17.02 -44.20
CA CYS A 14 26.38 -16.81 -43.44
C CYS A 14 26.65 -16.72 -41.94
N THR A 15 27.64 -17.46 -41.42
CA THR A 15 27.93 -17.53 -39.99
C THR A 15 28.54 -16.21 -39.48
N CYS A 16 29.40 -15.55 -40.25
CA CYS A 16 29.98 -14.26 -39.86
C CYS A 16 28.94 -13.13 -39.80
N VAL A 17 27.99 -13.06 -40.74
CA VAL A 17 26.96 -12.01 -40.75
C VAL A 17 26.01 -12.15 -39.55
N VAL A 18 25.64 -13.38 -39.20
CA VAL A 18 24.77 -13.64 -38.04
C VAL A 18 25.49 -13.31 -36.72
N LEU A 19 26.77 -13.64 -36.58
CA LEU A 19 27.52 -13.33 -35.36
C LEU A 19 27.73 -11.82 -35.15
N VAL A 20 28.01 -11.06 -36.22
CA VAL A 20 28.13 -9.59 -36.13
C VAL A 20 26.78 -8.95 -35.80
N ALA A 21 25.68 -9.41 -36.40
CA ALA A 21 24.34 -8.90 -36.09
C ALA A 21 23.94 -9.19 -34.64
N LEU A 22 24.26 -10.37 -34.10
CA LEU A 22 24.02 -10.71 -32.70
C LEU A 22 24.87 -9.88 -31.73
N PHE A 23 26.12 -9.59 -32.09
CA PHE A 23 27.00 -8.73 -31.28
C PHE A 23 26.53 -7.27 -31.25
N VAL A 24 26.12 -6.72 -32.41
CA VAL A 24 25.54 -5.36 -32.49
C VAL A 24 24.20 -5.28 -31.75
N ALA A 25 23.35 -6.31 -31.86
CA ALA A 25 22.10 -6.38 -31.08
C ALA A 25 22.36 -6.50 -29.57
N LEU A 26 23.40 -7.23 -29.15
CA LEU A 26 23.80 -7.34 -27.75
C LEU A 26 24.33 -6.00 -27.21
N LEU A 27 25.15 -5.29 -27.98
CA LEU A 27 25.65 -3.96 -27.61
C LEU A 27 24.53 -2.91 -27.60
N ALA A 28 23.61 -2.95 -28.56
CA ALA A 28 22.42 -2.08 -28.57
C ALA A 28 21.48 -2.38 -27.39
N TRP A 29 21.33 -3.66 -27.01
CA TRP A 29 20.58 -4.06 -25.83
C TRP A 29 21.27 -3.62 -24.54
N GLN A 30 22.59 -3.75 -24.43
CA GLN A 30 23.36 -3.26 -23.28
C GLN A 30 23.28 -1.73 -23.15
N ALA A 31 23.43 -0.99 -24.25
CA ALA A 31 23.29 0.46 -24.28
C ALA A 31 21.86 0.92 -23.96
N SER A 32 20.84 0.21 -24.47
CA SER A 32 19.43 0.50 -24.19
C SER A 32 19.03 0.11 -22.76
N ALA A 33 19.63 -0.94 -22.18
CA ALA A 33 19.44 -1.32 -20.78
C ALA A 33 20.12 -0.31 -19.85
N GLN A 34 21.30 0.20 -20.22
CA GLN A 34 21.96 1.30 -19.52
C GLN A 34 21.18 2.63 -19.65
N GLN A 35 20.60 2.94 -20.81
CA GLN A 35 19.76 4.14 -21.00
C GLN A 35 18.38 4.03 -20.34
N ALA A 36 17.77 2.85 -20.28
CA ALA A 36 16.55 2.61 -19.53
C ALA A 36 16.79 2.72 -18.00
N PHE A 37 17.98 2.36 -17.52
CA PHE A 37 18.42 2.63 -16.15
C PHE A 37 18.80 4.11 -15.91
N ALA A 38 19.30 4.81 -16.93
CA ALA A 38 19.73 6.21 -16.85
C ALA A 38 18.58 7.23 -17.00
N ARG A 39 17.40 6.82 -17.49
CA ARG A 39 16.17 7.63 -17.47
C ARG A 39 15.37 7.48 -16.16
N CYS A 40 16.03 7.08 -15.08
CA CYS A 40 15.52 7.32 -13.73
C CYS A 40 15.42 8.84 -13.54
N ALA A 41 14.19 9.37 -13.54
CA ALA A 41 13.94 10.75 -13.14
C ALA A 41 14.69 11.01 -11.83
N GLN A 42 15.57 12.01 -11.84
CA GLN A 42 16.40 12.39 -10.71
C GLN A 42 15.48 12.74 -9.53
N LEU A 43 15.89 12.33 -8.32
CA LEU A 43 15.33 12.85 -7.07
C LEU A 43 15.31 14.38 -7.17
N ARG A 44 14.17 15.02 -6.86
CA ARG A 44 14.13 16.49 -6.84
C ARG A 44 15.17 16.99 -5.83
N PRO A 45 15.92 18.07 -6.10
CA PRO A 45 17.01 18.52 -5.22
C PRO A 45 16.58 18.77 -3.76
N GLN A 46 15.32 19.17 -3.55
CA GLN A 46 14.74 19.41 -2.23
C GLN A 46 14.19 18.15 -1.53
N ASP A 47 14.04 17.04 -2.24
CA ASP A 47 13.45 15.82 -1.69
C ASP A 47 14.52 14.92 -1.08
N GLN A 48 14.09 14.07 -0.16
CA GLN A 48 14.87 12.96 0.36
C GLN A 48 14.20 11.65 0.00
N MET A 49 14.99 10.65 -0.38
CA MET A 49 14.48 9.29 -0.56
C MET A 49 15.32 8.28 0.22
N TRP A 50 14.63 7.45 0.98
CA TRP A 50 15.22 6.45 1.87
C TRP A 50 14.59 5.09 1.64
N LEU A 51 15.32 4.02 1.93
CA LEU A 51 14.77 2.67 2.04
C LEU A 51 15.12 2.11 3.41
N VAL A 52 14.10 1.70 4.16
CA VAL A 52 14.22 1.01 5.45
C VAL A 52 13.74 -0.42 5.28
N SER A 53 14.58 -1.39 5.64
CA SER A 53 14.32 -2.81 5.44
C SER A 53 14.33 -3.58 6.75
N SER A 54 13.21 -4.25 7.04
CA SER A 54 13.04 -5.20 8.15
C SER A 54 13.37 -6.65 7.78
N ARG A 55 13.86 -6.92 6.55
CA ARG A 55 14.08 -8.29 6.03
C ARG A 55 15.10 -9.12 6.81
N GLY A 56 16.04 -8.48 7.49
CA GLY A 56 17.08 -9.11 8.32
C GLY A 56 16.89 -8.86 9.82
N SER A 57 15.80 -8.23 10.21
CA SER A 57 15.48 -8.05 11.63
C SER A 57 15.01 -9.39 12.20
N GLY A 58 15.44 -9.72 13.42
CA GLY A 58 15.14 -11.00 14.08
C GLY A 58 13.66 -11.18 14.43
N CYS A 59 13.34 -11.89 15.51
CA CYS A 59 11.96 -11.96 16.02
C CYS A 59 11.74 -11.10 17.28
N ASN A 60 12.81 -10.52 17.82
CA ASN A 60 12.77 -9.78 19.08
C ASN A 60 12.57 -8.29 18.80
N VAL A 61 11.32 -7.82 18.94
CA VAL A 61 10.96 -6.39 18.80
C VAL A 61 11.09 -5.63 20.12
N GLU A 62 11.29 -6.33 21.24
CA GLU A 62 11.46 -5.73 22.56
C GLU A 62 12.86 -5.10 22.73
N GLN A 63 13.80 -5.38 21.81
CA GLN A 63 15.10 -4.72 21.79
C GLN A 63 14.98 -3.26 21.35
N GLN A 64 15.76 -2.39 22.02
CA GLN A 64 15.76 -0.93 21.86
C GLN A 64 15.97 -0.44 20.42
N ALA A 65 16.56 -1.26 19.53
CA ALA A 65 16.54 -1.05 18.08
C ALA A 65 16.56 -2.39 17.32
N PRO A 66 15.54 -2.71 16.50
CA PRO A 66 15.62 -3.87 15.62
C PRO A 66 16.75 -3.66 14.61
N GLY A 67 17.44 -4.74 14.24
CA GLY A 67 18.52 -4.75 13.23
C GLY A 67 18.01 -4.45 11.82
N MET A 68 17.41 -3.27 11.63
CA MET A 68 16.89 -2.80 10.36
C MET A 68 18.02 -2.23 9.53
N ALA A 69 17.92 -2.49 8.23
CA ALA A 69 18.89 -2.06 7.26
C ALA A 69 18.37 -0.79 6.58
N CYS A 70 19.20 0.25 6.48
CA CYS A 70 18.81 1.54 5.89
C CYS A 70 19.69 1.89 4.69
N TRP A 71 19.12 2.59 3.71
CA TRP A 71 19.83 3.17 2.57
C TRP A 71 19.26 4.56 2.27
N ARG A 72 20.13 5.47 1.87
CA ARG A 72 19.76 6.80 1.39
C ARG A 72 19.98 6.85 -0.13
N PHE A 73 19.09 7.52 -0.84
CA PHE A 73 19.35 7.86 -2.23
C PHE A 73 20.27 9.08 -2.31
N ASP A 74 21.28 8.97 -3.15
CA ASP A 74 22.32 9.93 -3.43
C ASP A 74 22.34 10.16 -4.95
N PRO A 75 22.19 11.41 -5.43
CA PRO A 75 22.14 11.69 -6.87
C PRO A 75 23.39 11.22 -7.64
N GLU A 76 24.55 11.15 -7.00
CA GLU A 76 25.82 10.76 -7.61
C GLU A 76 26.07 9.25 -7.48
N ALA A 77 25.87 8.71 -6.28
CA ALA A 77 26.19 7.32 -5.94
C ALA A 77 24.99 6.36 -6.00
N ARG A 78 23.80 6.84 -6.38
CA ARG A 78 22.51 6.13 -6.34
C ARG A 78 22.14 5.68 -4.93
N TRP A 79 22.25 4.40 -4.57
CA TRP A 79 21.82 3.94 -3.25
C TRP A 79 23.04 3.71 -2.36
N VAL A 80 23.21 4.57 -1.36
CA VAL A 80 24.30 4.46 -0.38
C VAL A 80 23.80 3.84 0.91
N ARG A 81 24.65 3.03 1.54
CA ARG A 81 24.33 2.44 2.84
C ARG A 81 24.24 3.55 3.88
N ALA A 82 23.21 3.48 4.72
CA ALA A 82 23.01 4.37 5.85
C ALA A 82 22.48 3.58 7.06
N SER A 83 22.21 4.28 8.14
CA SER A 83 21.60 3.78 9.36
C SER A 83 20.23 4.42 9.59
N VAL A 84 19.43 3.77 10.43
CA VAL A 84 18.15 4.34 10.87
C VAL A 84 18.39 5.57 11.77
N ALA A 85 19.50 5.59 12.51
CA ALA A 85 19.90 6.75 13.31
C ALA A 85 20.20 7.97 12.42
N GLU A 86 20.90 7.80 11.30
CA GLU A 86 21.12 8.89 10.34
C GLU A 86 19.81 9.37 9.72
N LEU A 87 18.85 8.47 9.45
CA LEU A 87 17.53 8.88 8.97
C LEU A 87 16.80 9.74 10.01
N PHE A 88 16.81 9.34 11.28
CA PHE A 88 16.21 10.11 12.36
C PHE A 88 16.93 11.44 12.63
N ALA A 89 18.26 11.47 12.50
CA ALA A 89 19.03 12.70 12.65
C ALA A 89 18.86 13.67 11.47
N ALA A 90 18.49 13.15 10.29
CA ALA A 90 18.16 13.95 9.13
C ALA A 90 16.76 14.59 9.20
N ASP A 91 16.10 14.55 10.37
CA ASP A 91 14.75 15.10 10.55
C ASP A 91 14.71 16.59 10.21
N ASP A 92 13.65 16.99 9.50
CA ASP A 92 13.48 18.34 8.98
C ASP A 92 11.99 18.62 8.97
N GLY A 93 11.55 19.54 9.83
CA GLY A 93 10.15 19.90 10.01
C GLY A 93 9.51 20.50 8.75
N HIS A 94 10.29 20.87 7.74
CA HIS A 94 9.79 21.34 6.45
C HIS A 94 9.44 20.21 5.48
N LEU A 95 9.88 18.97 5.72
CA LEU A 95 9.60 17.82 4.86
C LEU A 95 8.31 17.12 5.27
N VAL A 96 7.41 16.92 4.31
CA VAL A 96 6.32 15.95 4.49
C VAL A 96 6.90 14.56 4.40
N THR A 97 6.82 13.77 5.48
CA THR A 97 7.31 12.39 5.48
C THR A 97 6.23 11.44 4.99
N THR A 98 6.47 10.76 3.88
CA THR A 98 5.55 9.75 3.35
C THR A 98 6.22 8.37 3.28
N ILE A 99 5.54 7.35 3.79
CA ILE A 99 6.09 5.99 3.89
C ILE A 99 5.30 5.02 3.00
N PHE A 100 5.96 4.51 1.96
CA PHE A 100 5.44 3.51 1.05
C PHE A 100 5.71 2.10 1.53
N VAL A 101 4.66 1.31 1.75
CA VAL A 101 4.77 -0.10 2.11
C VAL A 101 4.29 -0.98 0.96
N HIS A 102 5.25 -1.69 0.34
CA HIS A 102 4.98 -2.55 -0.81
C HIS A 102 4.15 -3.80 -0.43
N GLY A 103 3.51 -4.41 -1.44
CA GLY A 103 2.73 -5.64 -1.30
C GLY A 103 3.55 -6.94 -1.23
N ASN A 104 2.93 -8.05 -1.62
CA ASN A 104 3.54 -9.38 -1.61
C ASN A 104 4.52 -9.59 -2.79
N ARG A 105 5.37 -10.62 -2.68
CA ARG A 105 6.29 -11.10 -3.73
C ARG A 105 7.33 -10.09 -4.19
N MET A 106 7.79 -9.24 -3.28
CA MET A 106 8.86 -8.30 -3.56
C MET A 106 10.20 -8.90 -3.11
N ALA A 107 11.17 -9.10 -4.01
CA ALA A 107 12.54 -9.37 -3.60
C ALA A 107 13.19 -8.10 -3.02
N HIS A 108 14.43 -8.22 -2.53
CA HIS A 108 15.13 -7.06 -1.97
C HIS A 108 15.41 -5.98 -3.01
N SER A 109 15.94 -6.37 -4.18
CA SER A 109 16.20 -5.47 -5.32
C SER A 109 14.92 -4.79 -5.81
N ASP A 110 13.83 -5.55 -5.89
CA ASP A 110 12.57 -5.08 -6.45
C ASP A 110 11.94 -3.98 -5.58
N ALA A 111 12.20 -3.99 -4.27
CA ALA A 111 11.70 -2.96 -3.36
C ALA A 111 12.25 -1.57 -3.71
N PHE A 112 13.53 -1.47 -4.10
CA PHE A 112 14.13 -0.20 -4.55
C PHE A 112 13.46 0.32 -5.81
N ALA A 113 13.35 -0.53 -6.84
CA ALA A 113 12.76 -0.16 -8.12
C ALA A 113 11.27 0.23 -7.94
N ARG A 114 10.51 -0.62 -7.24
CA ARG A 114 9.08 -0.40 -7.00
C ARG A 114 8.81 0.85 -6.17
N GLY A 115 9.61 1.11 -5.14
CA GLY A 115 9.48 2.32 -4.35
C GLY A 115 9.86 3.58 -5.14
N SER A 116 10.88 3.49 -6.01
CA SER A 116 11.26 4.60 -6.91
C SER A 116 10.17 4.89 -7.97
N GLU A 117 9.45 3.87 -8.44
CA GLU A 117 8.26 4.04 -9.29
C GLU A 117 7.13 4.75 -8.53
N ALA A 118 6.89 4.33 -7.29
CA ALA A 118 5.85 4.88 -6.42
C ALA A 118 6.11 6.37 -6.13
N TYR A 119 7.34 6.74 -5.78
CA TYR A 119 7.78 8.13 -5.63
C TYR A 119 7.54 8.95 -6.90
N ARG A 120 8.03 8.46 -8.06
CA ARG A 120 7.83 9.15 -9.34
C ARG A 120 6.35 9.29 -9.70
N ALA A 121 5.51 8.34 -9.33
CA ALA A 121 4.07 8.41 -9.55
C ALA A 121 3.40 9.49 -8.72
N MET A 122 3.78 9.60 -7.45
CA MET A 122 3.32 10.66 -6.56
C MET A 122 3.68 12.04 -7.11
N LEU A 123 4.93 12.21 -7.55
CA LEU A 123 5.41 13.51 -8.06
C LEU A 123 4.71 14.00 -9.33
N ARG A 124 4.10 13.12 -10.14
CA ARG A 124 3.34 13.56 -11.33
C ARG A 124 2.12 14.42 -10.99
N CYS A 125 1.65 14.35 -9.75
CA CYS A 125 0.50 15.11 -9.26
C CYS A 125 0.87 15.99 -8.06
N ALA A 126 2.13 15.97 -7.60
CA ALA A 126 2.54 16.70 -6.42
C ALA A 126 2.83 18.17 -6.76
N ASP A 127 2.63 19.02 -5.77
CA ASP A 127 3.15 20.38 -5.77
C ASP A 127 4.68 20.39 -5.50
N GLU A 128 5.24 21.60 -5.39
CA GLU A 128 6.67 21.82 -5.15
C GLU A 128 7.11 21.53 -3.70
N ARG A 129 6.20 21.10 -2.81
CA ARG A 129 6.58 20.88 -1.40
C ARG A 129 7.65 19.78 -1.29
N PRO A 130 8.72 20.03 -0.53
CA PRO A 130 9.74 19.03 -0.25
C PRO A 130 9.15 17.79 0.45
N VAL A 131 9.55 16.59 0.01
CA VAL A 131 9.12 15.33 0.61
C VAL A 131 10.29 14.49 1.11
N ARG A 132 10.10 13.84 2.27
CA ARG A 132 10.89 12.69 2.68
C ARG A 132 10.12 11.42 2.31
N PHE A 133 10.53 10.78 1.22
CA PHE A 133 9.92 9.54 0.75
C PHE A 133 10.66 8.33 1.31
N ILE A 134 9.98 7.51 2.12
CA ILE A 134 10.54 6.32 2.75
C ILE A 134 9.93 5.07 2.12
N ILE A 135 10.77 4.22 1.55
CA ILE A 135 10.38 2.89 1.07
C ILE A 135 10.52 1.90 2.23
N TRP A 136 9.41 1.32 2.67
CA TRP A 136 9.41 0.27 3.68
C TRP A 136 9.47 -1.12 3.03
N SER A 137 10.59 -1.79 3.27
CA SER A 137 10.89 -3.12 2.77
C SER A 137 10.71 -4.18 3.87
N TRP A 138 9.90 -5.21 3.59
CA TRP A 138 9.62 -6.30 4.53
C TRP A 138 9.75 -7.67 3.84
N PRO A 139 9.94 -8.79 4.57
CA PRO A 139 10.32 -10.10 3.99
C PRO A 139 9.18 -10.79 3.23
N SER A 140 8.86 -10.22 2.07
CA SER A 140 7.75 -10.56 1.17
C SER A 140 8.16 -11.35 -0.06
N ALA A 141 9.45 -11.71 -0.22
CA ALA A 141 9.93 -12.46 -1.37
C ALA A 141 9.16 -13.78 -1.57
N GLN A 142 8.85 -14.11 -2.81
CA GLN A 142 8.03 -15.28 -3.15
C GLN A 142 8.67 -16.58 -2.64
N ILE A 143 7.84 -17.46 -2.08
CA ILE A 143 8.21 -18.85 -1.78
C ILE A 143 7.39 -19.84 -2.62
N ARG A 144 7.81 -21.11 -2.64
CA ARG A 144 7.13 -22.16 -3.40
C ARG A 144 5.72 -22.42 -2.86
N GLY A 145 4.75 -22.50 -3.78
CA GLY A 145 3.34 -22.80 -3.52
C GLY A 145 2.52 -21.53 -3.26
N PRO A 146 1.59 -21.14 -4.15
CA PRO A 146 0.95 -19.81 -4.10
C PRO A 146 0.11 -19.57 -2.84
N ILE A 147 -0.64 -20.56 -2.37
CA ILE A 147 -1.44 -20.46 -1.14
C ILE A 147 -0.54 -20.44 0.10
N LYS A 148 0.48 -21.31 0.12
CA LYS A 148 1.48 -21.34 1.21
C LYS A 148 2.22 -20.02 1.30
N ASP A 149 2.64 -19.46 0.16
CA ASP A 149 3.25 -18.13 0.08
C ASP A 149 2.33 -17.08 0.68
N ALA A 150 1.08 -16.96 0.19
CA ALA A 150 0.13 -15.98 0.71
C ALA A 150 -0.08 -16.11 2.24
N ARG A 151 -0.25 -17.33 2.76
CA ARG A 151 -0.43 -17.60 4.20
C ARG A 151 0.76 -17.19 5.05
N VAL A 152 1.96 -17.62 4.66
CA VAL A 152 3.19 -17.26 5.37
C VAL A 152 3.37 -15.74 5.37
N LYS A 153 3.04 -15.07 4.26
CA LYS A 153 3.19 -13.62 4.14
C LYS A 153 2.15 -12.85 4.94
N ALA A 154 0.91 -13.34 4.98
CA ALA A 154 -0.13 -12.82 5.86
C ALA A 154 0.21 -12.95 7.35
N GLN A 155 0.95 -13.98 7.77
CA GLN A 155 1.44 -14.09 9.15
C GLN A 155 2.59 -13.12 9.41
N ARG A 156 3.53 -13.00 8.47
CA ARG A 156 4.69 -12.09 8.59
C ARG A 156 4.30 -10.62 8.69
N THR A 157 3.13 -10.22 8.22
CA THR A 157 2.68 -8.83 8.34
C THR A 157 2.53 -8.39 9.79
N ASN A 158 2.30 -9.30 10.75
CA ASN A 158 2.19 -8.95 12.16
C ASN A 158 3.52 -8.40 12.69
N LEU A 159 4.61 -9.15 12.46
CA LEU A 159 5.95 -8.73 12.84
C LEU A 159 6.42 -7.50 12.04
N ALA A 160 6.14 -7.47 10.73
CA ALA A 160 6.48 -6.31 9.91
C ALA A 160 5.72 -5.04 10.33
N GLY A 161 4.46 -5.18 10.75
CA GLY A 161 3.65 -4.10 11.33
C GLY A 161 4.22 -3.63 12.66
N CYS A 162 4.68 -4.55 13.52
CA CYS A 162 5.36 -4.19 14.76
C CYS A 162 6.67 -3.43 14.53
N TYR A 163 7.47 -3.81 13.53
CA TYR A 163 8.66 -3.04 13.16
C TYR A 163 8.35 -1.66 12.63
N LEU A 164 7.29 -1.53 11.83
CA LEU A 164 6.85 -0.21 11.37
C LEU A 164 6.32 0.63 12.55
N ALA A 165 5.60 0.03 13.50
CA ALA A 165 5.17 0.71 14.72
C ALA A 165 6.36 1.20 15.54
N TRP A 166 7.38 0.36 15.75
CA TRP A 166 8.62 0.75 16.42
C TRP A 166 9.30 1.91 15.71
N PHE A 167 9.39 1.87 14.38
CA PHE A 167 10.00 2.93 13.59
C PHE A 167 9.22 4.25 13.71
N LEU A 168 7.90 4.20 13.55
CA LEU A 168 7.03 5.36 13.68
C LEU A 168 7.07 5.96 15.08
N ASN A 169 7.13 5.12 16.12
CA ASN A 169 7.22 5.56 17.51
C ASN A 169 8.50 6.36 17.78
N ARG A 170 9.56 6.22 16.96
CA ARG A 170 10.84 6.91 17.13
C ARG A 170 11.04 8.15 16.25
N LEU A 171 10.15 8.39 15.28
CA LEU A 171 10.14 9.66 14.55
C LEU A 171 9.74 10.78 15.51
N SER A 172 10.19 12.01 15.26
CA SER A 172 9.75 13.18 16.03
C SER A 172 8.21 13.24 16.05
N PRO A 173 7.57 13.56 17.19
CA PRO A 173 6.14 13.79 17.26
C PRO A 173 5.67 14.95 16.35
N GLU A 174 6.57 15.88 16.03
CA GLU A 174 6.32 17.02 15.13
C GLU A 174 6.36 16.62 13.65
N THR A 175 7.00 15.47 13.31
CA THR A 175 7.04 15.00 11.93
C THR A 175 5.63 14.66 11.46
N THR A 176 5.17 15.36 10.44
CA THR A 176 3.92 15.03 9.75
C THR A 176 4.12 13.79 8.89
N VAL A 177 3.36 12.72 9.16
CA VAL A 177 3.54 11.41 8.52
C VAL A 177 2.31 10.98 7.74
N SER A 178 2.50 10.67 6.45
CA SER A 178 1.55 9.92 5.65
C SER A 178 2.04 8.50 5.34
N LEU A 179 1.10 7.56 5.23
CA LEU A 179 1.37 6.14 4.99
C LEU A 179 0.59 5.68 3.77
N TRP A 180 1.20 4.84 2.94
CA TRP A 180 0.45 4.13 1.93
C TRP A 180 0.86 2.68 1.80
N GLY A 181 -0.14 1.82 1.82
CA GLY A 181 0.04 0.38 1.79
C GLY A 181 -0.68 -0.24 0.62
N HIS A 182 0.04 -1.02 -0.18
CA HIS A 182 -0.55 -1.85 -1.24
C HIS A 182 -0.73 -3.28 -0.78
N SER A 183 -1.91 -3.88 -0.96
CA SER A 183 -2.14 -5.31 -0.66
C SER A 183 -1.76 -5.67 0.78
N PHE A 184 -0.84 -6.62 1.00
CA PHE A 184 -0.32 -6.93 2.34
C PHE A 184 0.46 -5.77 2.98
N GLY A 185 0.96 -4.82 2.21
CA GLY A 185 1.52 -3.57 2.74
C GLY A 185 0.46 -2.75 3.50
N ALA A 186 -0.81 -2.77 3.06
CA ALA A 186 -1.91 -2.16 3.81
C ALA A 186 -2.14 -2.86 5.17
N ARG A 187 -1.96 -4.18 5.20
CA ARG A 187 -2.03 -4.96 6.45
C ARG A 187 -0.87 -4.60 7.40
N VAL A 188 0.33 -4.37 6.87
CA VAL A 188 1.48 -3.87 7.65
C VAL A 188 1.21 -2.48 8.22
N VAL A 189 0.72 -1.53 7.40
CA VAL A 189 0.36 -0.16 7.82
C VAL A 189 -0.67 -0.18 8.94
N THR A 190 -1.80 -0.86 8.72
CA THR A 190 -2.89 -0.90 9.69
C THR A 190 -2.51 -1.65 10.96
N GLY A 191 -1.69 -2.70 10.86
CA GLY A 191 -1.13 -3.38 12.02
C GLY A 191 -0.20 -2.48 12.84
N ALA A 192 0.65 -1.68 12.17
CA ALA A 192 1.51 -0.72 12.85
C ALA A 192 0.71 0.33 13.63
N LEU A 193 -0.30 0.91 12.98
CA LEU A 193 -1.20 1.88 13.60
C LEU A 193 -2.03 1.26 14.72
N HIS A 194 -2.44 0.00 14.61
CA HIS A 194 -3.12 -0.70 15.70
C HIS A 194 -2.23 -0.81 16.95
N ILE A 195 -0.96 -1.17 16.79
CA ILE A 195 0.02 -1.22 17.89
C ILE A 195 0.25 0.19 18.46
N LEU A 196 0.41 1.19 17.61
CA LEU A 196 0.48 2.60 18.05
C LEU A 196 -0.82 3.07 18.71
N GLY A 197 -1.98 2.47 18.45
CA GLY A 197 -3.21 2.69 19.20
C GLY A 197 -3.25 1.99 20.56
N GLY A 198 -2.15 1.36 20.99
CA GLY A 198 -2.05 0.55 22.20
C GLY A 198 -2.61 -0.87 22.06
N GLY A 199 -2.80 -1.34 20.83
CA GLY A 199 -3.19 -2.71 20.51
C GLY A 199 -2.01 -3.68 20.47
N THR A 200 -2.28 -4.93 20.15
CA THR A 200 -1.26 -5.98 20.02
C THR A 200 -1.53 -6.84 18.79
N LEU A 201 -0.47 -7.35 18.15
CA LEU A 201 -0.59 -8.31 17.05
C LEU A 201 0.00 -9.66 17.48
N GLY A 202 -0.85 -10.52 18.03
CA GLY A 202 -0.37 -11.71 18.73
C GLY A 202 0.44 -11.31 19.96
N SER A 203 1.68 -11.79 20.06
CA SER A 203 2.61 -11.41 21.14
C SER A 203 3.36 -10.10 20.87
N TYR A 204 3.19 -9.48 19.71
CA TYR A 204 3.93 -8.28 19.34
C TYR A 204 3.28 -7.00 19.87
N ARG A 205 4.10 -6.19 20.55
CA ARG A 205 3.81 -4.85 21.06
C ARG A 205 5.10 -4.02 21.08
N ILE A 206 4.97 -2.70 21.20
CA ILE A 206 6.10 -1.82 21.54
C ILE A 206 6.16 -1.67 23.07
N ALA A 207 7.36 -1.77 23.65
CA ALA A 207 7.56 -1.76 25.10
C ALA A 207 7.37 -0.37 25.74
N VAL A 208 7.87 0.66 25.04
CA VAL A 208 7.75 2.07 25.46
C VAL A 208 7.09 2.83 24.33
N ARG A 209 6.02 3.53 24.67
CA ARG A 209 5.34 4.45 23.75
C ARG A 209 5.91 5.84 24.00
N GLU A 210 6.42 6.48 22.94
CA GLU A 210 6.77 7.90 23.01
C GLU A 210 5.47 8.73 23.02
N GLU A 211 5.61 10.05 23.18
CA GLU A 211 4.46 10.97 23.20
C GLU A 211 3.52 10.78 22.00
N PRO A 212 2.19 10.96 22.20
CA PRO A 212 1.23 10.88 21.11
C PRO A 212 1.59 11.85 19.97
N ARG A 213 1.67 11.32 18.75
CA ARG A 213 1.85 12.11 17.53
C ARG A 213 0.51 12.57 16.96
N VAL A 214 0.57 13.58 16.09
CA VAL A 214 -0.55 13.93 15.23
C VAL A 214 -0.98 12.70 14.42
N PRO A 215 -2.29 12.41 14.31
CA PRO A 215 -2.79 11.29 13.51
C PRO A 215 -2.27 11.31 12.07
N ALA A 216 -1.92 10.14 11.53
CA ALA A 216 -1.36 10.02 10.20
C ALA A 216 -2.42 10.12 9.10
N ASN A 217 -2.04 10.59 7.91
CA ASN A 217 -2.85 10.41 6.71
C ASN A 217 -2.52 9.08 6.04
N VAL A 218 -3.52 8.32 5.62
CA VAL A 218 -3.35 6.93 5.18
C VAL A 218 -4.03 6.70 3.85
N VAL A 219 -3.33 6.05 2.92
CA VAL A 219 -3.88 5.53 1.67
C VAL A 219 -3.73 4.01 1.64
N LEU A 220 -4.84 3.28 1.54
CA LEU A 220 -4.83 1.82 1.42
C LEU A 220 -5.27 1.41 0.02
N ILE A 221 -4.39 0.76 -0.73
CA ILE A 221 -4.62 0.35 -2.12
C ILE A 221 -4.82 -1.15 -2.18
N THR A 222 -6.01 -1.60 -2.59
CA THR A 222 -6.37 -3.03 -2.68
C THR A 222 -6.00 -3.80 -1.42
N ALA A 223 -6.36 -3.23 -0.27
CA ALA A 223 -5.93 -3.68 1.03
C ALA A 223 -6.24 -5.18 1.29
N ALA A 224 -5.21 -6.01 1.45
CA ALA A 224 -5.36 -7.43 1.68
C ALA A 224 -5.42 -7.73 3.18
N LEU A 225 -6.50 -7.33 3.84
CA LEU A 225 -6.89 -7.66 5.23
C LEU A 225 -8.40 -7.87 5.26
N ASP A 226 -8.95 -8.51 6.29
CA ASP A 226 -10.40 -8.75 6.30
C ASP A 226 -11.12 -7.41 6.41
N ASN A 227 -12.25 -7.31 5.71
CA ASN A 227 -13.03 -6.07 5.63
C ASN A 227 -13.47 -5.53 7.00
N HIS A 228 -13.60 -6.38 8.01
CA HIS A 228 -13.99 -6.03 9.38
C HIS A 228 -12.82 -5.74 10.33
N TRP A 229 -11.55 -5.92 9.93
CA TRP A 229 -10.43 -5.80 10.86
C TRP A 229 -10.24 -4.40 11.45
N LEU A 230 -10.68 -3.35 10.75
CA LEU A 230 -10.55 -1.97 11.22
C LEU A 230 -11.69 -1.52 12.15
N ALA A 231 -12.75 -2.31 12.28
CA ALA A 231 -13.84 -1.97 13.19
C ALA A 231 -13.39 -2.09 14.66
N PRO A 232 -13.93 -1.25 15.57
CA PRO A 232 -13.59 -1.31 16.99
C PRO A 232 -13.73 -2.73 17.57
N GLY A 233 -12.77 -3.15 18.39
CA GLY A 233 -12.75 -4.49 19.00
C GLY A 233 -12.26 -5.62 18.08
N HIS A 234 -12.03 -5.37 16.78
CA HIS A 234 -11.47 -6.37 15.87
C HIS A 234 -9.94 -6.34 15.81
N PHE A 235 -9.36 -7.20 14.97
CA PHE A 235 -7.93 -7.50 14.93
C PHE A 235 -7.02 -6.27 14.76
N HIS A 236 -7.40 -5.29 13.94
CA HIS A 236 -6.72 -3.99 13.79
C HIS A 236 -7.60 -2.85 14.33
N GLY A 237 -8.54 -3.11 15.23
CA GLY A 237 -9.64 -2.21 15.63
C GLY A 237 -9.21 -0.95 16.40
N ARG A 238 -7.90 -0.78 16.64
CA ARG A 238 -7.32 0.46 17.20
C ARG A 238 -6.56 1.29 16.18
N ALA A 239 -6.45 0.83 14.92
CA ALA A 239 -5.68 1.54 13.90
C ALA A 239 -6.26 2.92 13.60
N LEU A 240 -7.59 3.04 13.48
CA LEU A 240 -8.25 4.28 13.11
C LEU A 240 -8.12 5.39 14.16
N SER A 241 -7.80 5.08 15.42
CA SER A 241 -7.51 6.13 16.43
C SER A 241 -6.20 6.86 16.17
N GLN A 242 -5.35 6.33 15.29
CA GLN A 242 -4.07 6.91 14.89
C GLN A 242 -4.13 7.51 13.46
N VAL A 243 -5.32 7.63 12.88
CA VAL A 243 -5.53 8.10 11.50
C VAL A 243 -6.33 9.39 11.51
N GLY A 244 -5.82 10.43 10.87
CA GLY A 244 -6.53 11.68 10.65
C GLY A 244 -7.43 11.60 9.43
N SER A 245 -6.86 11.21 8.29
CA SER A 245 -7.58 10.94 7.04
C SER A 245 -7.22 9.58 6.45
N LEU A 246 -8.21 8.84 5.97
CA LEU A 246 -8.07 7.56 5.30
C LEU A 246 -8.68 7.63 3.90
N LEU A 247 -7.88 7.35 2.87
CA LEU A 247 -8.36 7.01 1.54
C LEU A 247 -8.24 5.51 1.29
N LEU A 248 -9.38 4.84 1.10
CA LEU A 248 -9.44 3.45 0.71
C LEU A 248 -9.69 3.32 -0.80
N VAL A 249 -8.67 2.90 -1.54
CA VAL A 249 -8.78 2.57 -2.96
C VAL A 249 -9.04 1.06 -3.07
N ASN A 250 -10.32 0.68 -3.07
CA ASN A 250 -10.73 -0.72 -3.27
C ASN A 250 -10.90 -1.03 -4.76
N ASN A 251 -10.91 -2.31 -5.13
CA ASN A 251 -11.17 -2.78 -6.49
C ASN A 251 -12.07 -4.02 -6.44
N GLY A 252 -13.36 -3.82 -6.70
CA GLY A 252 -14.36 -4.89 -6.72
C GLY A 252 -14.22 -5.88 -7.89
N CYS A 253 -13.30 -5.64 -8.82
CA CYS A 253 -13.03 -6.50 -9.98
C CYS A 253 -11.74 -7.31 -9.86
N ASP A 254 -10.97 -7.06 -8.80
CA ASP A 254 -9.68 -7.71 -8.54
C ASP A 254 -9.83 -9.24 -8.42
N ARG A 255 -9.21 -9.96 -9.36
CA ARG A 255 -9.31 -11.43 -9.43
C ARG A 255 -8.60 -12.12 -8.27
N LEU A 256 -7.54 -11.53 -7.73
CA LEU A 256 -6.81 -12.11 -6.62
C LEU A 256 -7.61 -11.94 -5.33
N LEU A 257 -8.09 -10.73 -5.05
CA LEU A 257 -8.82 -10.44 -3.83
C LEU A 257 -10.22 -11.08 -3.81
N LYS A 258 -10.84 -11.32 -4.97
CA LYS A 258 -12.05 -12.17 -5.06
C LYS A 258 -11.86 -13.56 -4.44
N ARG A 259 -10.62 -14.07 -4.46
CA ARG A 259 -10.23 -15.39 -3.92
C ARG A 259 -9.58 -15.30 -2.54
N TYR A 260 -9.68 -14.15 -1.87
CA TYR A 260 -9.01 -13.88 -0.61
C TYR A 260 -9.34 -14.89 0.50
N HIS A 261 -10.57 -15.42 0.54
CA HIS A 261 -10.97 -16.47 1.47
C HIS A 261 -10.04 -17.71 1.48
N TRP A 262 -9.36 -18.02 0.37
CA TRP A 262 -8.38 -19.12 0.30
C TRP A 262 -7.16 -18.93 1.21
N LEU A 263 -6.92 -17.71 1.69
CA LEU A 263 -5.92 -17.45 2.71
C LEU A 263 -6.18 -18.27 3.97
N TYR A 264 -7.45 -18.40 4.37
CA TYR A 264 -7.87 -19.16 5.54
C TYR A 264 -8.16 -20.61 5.15
N HIS A 265 -9.28 -20.84 4.46
CA HIS A 265 -9.68 -22.13 3.92
C HIS A 265 -10.77 -21.94 2.86
N ARG A 266 -11.05 -22.97 2.05
CA ARG A 266 -11.98 -22.89 0.91
C ARG A 266 -13.40 -22.47 1.30
N ARG A 267 -13.83 -22.72 2.53
CA ARG A 267 -15.17 -22.40 3.06
C ARG A 267 -15.20 -21.14 3.93
N ALA A 268 -14.10 -20.40 4.03
CA ALA A 268 -14.09 -19.18 4.82
C ALA A 268 -14.94 -18.11 4.13
N CYS A 269 -15.67 -17.33 4.92
CA CYS A 269 -16.44 -16.19 4.43
C CYS A 269 -15.62 -14.89 4.45
N ALA A 270 -14.31 -14.97 4.69
CA ALA A 270 -13.45 -13.80 4.77
C ALA A 270 -13.36 -13.06 3.43
N GLN A 271 -13.64 -11.77 3.46
CA GLN A 271 -13.56 -10.88 2.30
C GLN A 271 -12.46 -9.84 2.51
N ALA A 272 -11.68 -9.55 1.48
CA ALA A 272 -10.65 -8.53 1.55
C ALA A 272 -11.30 -7.14 1.59
N LEU A 273 -10.84 -6.28 2.49
CA LEU A 273 -11.19 -4.85 2.53
C LEU A 273 -10.95 -4.18 1.17
N GLY A 274 -9.84 -4.52 0.52
CA GLY A 274 -9.49 -4.04 -0.81
C GLY A 274 -10.39 -4.51 -1.93
N TYR A 275 -11.26 -5.50 -1.70
CA TYR A 275 -12.26 -5.97 -2.67
C TYR A 275 -13.63 -5.35 -2.40
N THR A 276 -14.12 -5.49 -1.15
CA THR A 276 -15.48 -5.05 -0.79
C THR A 276 -15.59 -3.58 -0.42
N GLY A 277 -14.47 -2.94 -0.05
CA GLY A 277 -14.50 -1.68 0.68
C GLY A 277 -14.89 -1.87 2.15
N MET A 278 -14.87 -0.76 2.88
CA MET A 278 -15.39 -0.61 4.24
C MET A 278 -16.93 -0.42 4.19
N PRO A 279 -17.68 -1.13 5.04
CA PRO A 279 -19.12 -0.91 5.21
C PRO A 279 -19.46 0.52 5.62
N ARG A 280 -20.54 1.07 5.05
CA ARG A 280 -20.96 2.46 5.31
C ARG A 280 -21.29 2.74 6.78
N CYS A 281 -21.83 1.74 7.48
CA CYS A 281 -22.20 1.86 8.90
C CYS A 281 -21.01 2.14 9.84
N TRP A 282 -19.77 1.90 9.39
CA TRP A 282 -18.56 2.17 10.17
C TRP A 282 -17.92 3.52 9.87
N MET A 283 -18.31 4.17 8.77
CA MET A 283 -17.69 5.40 8.30
C MET A 283 -17.98 6.61 9.19
N GLY A 284 -19.04 6.57 10.01
CA GLY A 284 -19.41 7.63 10.96
C GLY A 284 -19.03 7.35 12.42
N GLN A 285 -18.46 6.17 12.71
CA GLN A 285 -18.08 5.78 14.07
C GLN A 285 -16.59 6.02 14.35
N CYS A 286 -15.78 6.18 13.30
CA CYS A 286 -14.38 6.54 13.40
C CYS A 286 -14.22 8.06 13.34
N GLY A 287 -13.56 8.67 14.33
CA GLY A 287 -13.23 10.10 14.30
C GLY A 287 -12.20 10.50 13.22
N CYS A 288 -11.94 9.64 12.24
CA CYS A 288 -11.08 9.92 11.10
C CYS A 288 -11.92 10.27 9.86
N HIS A 289 -11.43 11.19 9.03
CA HIS A 289 -12.05 11.48 7.74
C HIS A 289 -11.82 10.31 6.77
N LEU A 290 -12.89 9.71 6.24
CA LEU A 290 -12.79 8.54 5.35
C LEU A 290 -13.31 8.86 3.94
N GLU A 291 -12.44 8.72 2.93
CA GLU A 291 -12.81 8.65 1.51
C GLU A 291 -12.64 7.20 1.02
N GLN A 292 -13.57 6.71 0.19
CA GLN A 292 -13.44 5.43 -0.47
C GLN A 292 -13.74 5.53 -1.96
N VAL A 293 -12.91 4.90 -2.78
CA VAL A 293 -13.07 4.85 -4.24
C VAL A 293 -12.88 3.43 -4.76
N ASN A 294 -13.86 2.95 -5.54
CA ASN A 294 -13.76 1.67 -6.24
C ASN A 294 -13.09 1.85 -7.60
N ALA A 295 -11.87 1.34 -7.74
CA ALA A 295 -11.04 1.43 -8.92
C ALA A 295 -11.35 0.39 -10.01
N CYS A 296 -12.42 -0.43 -9.88
CA CYS A 296 -12.73 -1.46 -10.88
C CYS A 296 -12.80 -0.91 -12.31
N CYS A 297 -13.49 0.22 -12.53
CA CYS A 297 -13.63 0.81 -13.87
C CYS A 297 -12.35 1.51 -14.38
N ILE A 298 -11.31 1.63 -13.55
CA ILE A 298 -10.06 2.31 -13.86
C ILE A 298 -8.94 1.29 -14.10
N VAL A 299 -8.82 0.31 -13.20
CA VAL A 299 -7.72 -0.68 -13.19
C VAL A 299 -8.17 -2.04 -13.71
N GLY A 300 -9.48 -2.29 -13.78
CA GLY A 300 -10.01 -3.59 -14.20
C GLY A 300 -9.67 -4.70 -13.19
N PRO A 301 -9.40 -5.93 -13.66
CA PRO A 301 -9.26 -7.10 -12.78
C PRO A 301 -7.88 -7.25 -12.12
N GLU A 302 -6.98 -6.29 -12.31
CA GLU A 302 -5.58 -6.38 -11.90
C GLU A 302 -5.37 -6.07 -10.41
N HIS A 303 -4.47 -6.86 -9.80
CA HIS A 303 -3.97 -6.63 -8.43
C HIS A 303 -2.58 -5.98 -8.40
N THR A 304 -1.95 -5.83 -9.56
CA THR A 304 -0.65 -5.17 -9.69
C THR A 304 -0.77 -3.70 -9.30
N LEU A 305 0.28 -3.13 -8.72
CA LEU A 305 0.25 -1.75 -8.30
C LEU A 305 0.28 -0.76 -9.49
N ASP A 306 0.76 -1.22 -10.65
CA ASP A 306 0.98 -0.41 -11.85
C ASP A 306 -0.27 0.36 -12.29
N GLY A 307 -1.43 -0.30 -12.41
CA GLY A 307 -2.66 0.38 -12.84
C GLY A 307 -3.11 1.51 -11.90
N TYR A 308 -2.80 1.40 -10.60
CA TYR A 308 -3.10 2.45 -9.62
C TYR A 308 -2.10 3.61 -9.73
N LEU A 309 -0.82 3.32 -9.96
CA LEU A 309 0.22 4.36 -10.10
C LEU A 309 0.13 5.11 -11.42
N TYR A 310 -0.21 4.44 -12.52
CA TYR A 310 -0.29 5.07 -13.83
C TYR A 310 -1.62 5.78 -14.08
N SER A 311 -2.65 5.51 -13.27
CA SER A 311 -3.88 6.29 -13.31
C SER A 311 -3.68 7.67 -12.70
N ARG A 312 -3.74 8.72 -13.54
CA ARG A 312 -3.63 10.11 -13.10
C ARG A 312 -4.73 10.49 -12.09
N SER A 313 -5.95 10.01 -12.30
CA SER A 313 -7.09 10.34 -11.41
C SER A 313 -6.93 9.71 -10.03
N LEU A 314 -6.49 8.46 -9.95
CA LEU A 314 -6.22 7.81 -8.66
C LEU A 314 -4.99 8.42 -7.98
N MET A 315 -3.90 8.66 -8.71
CA MET A 315 -2.72 9.29 -8.12
C MET A 315 -2.96 10.71 -7.63
N ALA A 316 -3.75 11.52 -8.32
CA ALA A 316 -4.13 12.84 -7.83
C ALA A 316 -4.90 12.76 -6.51
N ARG A 317 -5.87 11.84 -6.39
CA ARG A 317 -6.60 11.63 -5.13
C ARG A 317 -5.68 11.16 -4.00
N MET A 318 -4.80 10.20 -4.30
CA MET A 318 -3.85 9.69 -3.31
C MET A 318 -2.86 10.78 -2.88
N GLN A 319 -2.33 11.58 -3.80
CA GLN A 319 -1.40 12.65 -3.49
C GLN A 319 -2.02 13.70 -2.56
N ARG A 320 -3.28 14.10 -2.76
CA ARG A 320 -3.94 15.07 -1.87
C ARG A 320 -3.92 14.60 -0.41
N VAL A 321 -4.25 13.34 -0.18
CA VAL A 321 -4.20 12.74 1.16
C VAL A 321 -2.77 12.59 1.66
N LEU A 322 -1.84 12.12 0.83
CA LEU A 322 -0.44 11.92 1.21
C LEU A 322 0.29 13.24 1.54
N MET A 323 -0.15 14.33 0.94
CA MET A 323 0.42 15.68 1.08
C MET A 323 -0.45 16.60 1.95
N PHE A 324 -1.42 16.07 2.70
CA PHE A 324 -2.23 16.85 3.65
C PHE A 324 -2.93 18.06 3.01
N GLU A 325 -3.34 17.93 1.75
CA GLU A 325 -4.18 18.95 1.14
C GLU A 325 -5.57 18.92 1.76
N PRO A 326 -6.22 20.09 1.97
CA PRO A 326 -7.59 20.14 2.43
C PRO A 326 -8.47 19.29 1.52
N ILE A 327 -9.20 18.35 2.12
CA ILE A 327 -10.28 17.70 1.42
C ILE A 327 -11.42 18.70 1.53
N ASP A 328 -11.67 19.47 0.46
CA ASP A 328 -12.88 20.27 0.37
C ASP A 328 -14.04 19.33 0.72
N GLU A 329 -14.81 19.67 1.76
CA GLU A 329 -16.04 18.96 2.08
C GLU A 329 -16.85 18.91 0.80
N LEU A 330 -16.92 17.73 0.19
CA LEU A 330 -17.76 17.51 -0.97
C LEU A 330 -19.17 17.91 -0.54
N THR A 331 -19.61 19.09 -1.00
CA THR A 331 -21.03 19.38 -1.12
C THR A 331 -21.64 18.17 -1.81
N PRO A 332 -22.63 17.50 -1.19
CA PRO A 332 -23.28 16.36 -1.81
C PRO A 332 -23.67 16.76 -3.23
N ASP A 333 -23.31 15.93 -4.21
CA ASP A 333 -23.62 16.15 -5.63
C ASP A 333 -25.00 16.81 -5.75
N GLU A 334 -25.03 18.10 -6.11
CA GLU A 334 -26.27 18.77 -6.46
C GLU A 334 -26.86 17.93 -7.60
N PRO A 335 -28.08 17.39 -7.46
CA PRO A 335 -28.67 16.62 -8.54
C PRO A 335 -28.74 17.52 -9.76
N ALA A 336 -28.16 17.04 -10.86
CA ALA A 336 -28.22 17.71 -12.16
C ALA A 336 -29.65 18.21 -12.38
N THR A 337 -29.80 19.54 -12.38
CA THR A 337 -31.07 20.20 -12.64
C THR A 337 -31.45 19.93 -14.09
N SER A 338 -32.15 18.81 -14.28
CA SER A 338 -32.90 18.50 -15.48
C SER A 338 -33.98 19.56 -15.64
N SER A 339 -33.71 20.53 -16.51
CA SER A 339 -34.75 21.39 -17.07
C SER A 339 -35.72 20.53 -17.87
N THR A 340 -36.85 20.18 -17.27
CA THR A 340 -38.09 19.91 -17.99
C THR A 340 -39.24 20.37 -17.11
N LYS A 341 -39.74 21.58 -17.43
CA LYS A 341 -41.07 22.03 -17.01
C LYS A 341 -42.11 21.14 -17.70
N MET A 342 -42.96 20.46 -16.94
CA MET A 342 -44.35 20.16 -17.29
C MET A 342 -45.15 19.98 -15.98
N GLY A 343 -46.42 20.39 -15.99
CA GLY A 343 -47.36 20.48 -14.86
C GLY A 343 -47.36 19.26 -13.93
N GLY A 344 -47.54 19.43 -12.62
CA GLY A 344 -48.75 19.99 -12.02
C GLY A 344 -49.61 18.83 -11.54
N GLU A 345 -49.66 18.63 -10.22
CA GLU A 345 -50.84 18.24 -9.42
C GLU A 345 -50.41 17.90 -7.99
N GLU A 346 -51.04 18.60 -7.04
CA GLU A 346 -50.96 18.37 -5.61
C GLU A 346 -51.62 17.04 -5.23
N PHE A 347 -50.96 16.24 -4.40
CA PHE A 347 -51.66 15.27 -3.57
C PHE A 347 -51.03 15.17 -2.19
N SER A 348 -51.76 15.68 -1.20
CA SER A 348 -51.49 15.59 0.23
C SER A 348 -51.98 14.24 0.73
N VAL A 349 -51.10 13.43 1.32
CA VAL A 349 -51.48 12.41 2.31
C VAL A 349 -50.44 12.43 3.42
N GLY A 350 -50.86 12.86 4.60
CA GLY A 350 -50.14 12.62 5.84
C GLY A 350 -50.42 11.21 6.34
N GLU A 351 -49.42 10.58 6.94
CA GLU A 351 -49.65 9.52 7.91
C GLU A 351 -48.49 9.48 8.90
N GLU A 352 -48.84 9.71 10.16
CA GLU A 352 -48.02 9.49 11.35
C GLU A 352 -47.67 8.01 11.50
N LEU A 353 -46.43 7.71 11.88
CA LEU A 353 -46.04 6.40 12.41
C LEU A 353 -45.62 6.57 13.89
N PRO A 354 -46.16 5.75 14.82
CA PRO A 354 -45.88 5.83 16.25
C PRO A 354 -44.55 5.17 16.63
N PRO A 355 -44.04 5.40 17.87
CA PRO A 355 -42.67 5.06 18.23
C PRO A 355 -42.50 3.65 18.84
N ALA A 356 -41.24 3.21 18.74
CA ALA A 356 -40.47 2.30 19.61
C ALA A 356 -40.99 0.87 19.86
N ASN A 357 -40.08 -0.10 19.72
CA ASN A 357 -39.90 -1.10 20.77
C ASN A 357 -38.43 -1.53 20.88
N ASP A 358 -38.01 -1.51 22.13
CA ASP A 358 -36.75 -1.87 22.73
C ASP A 358 -36.78 -3.39 22.96
N GLU A 359 -35.87 -4.15 22.35
CA GLU A 359 -35.62 -5.54 22.75
C GLU A 359 -34.12 -5.80 22.87
N SER A 360 -33.70 -5.82 24.12
CA SER A 360 -32.56 -6.56 24.64
C SER A 360 -32.67 -8.06 24.32
N SER A 361 -31.60 -8.68 23.82
CA SER A 361 -31.16 -10.00 24.31
C SER A 361 -29.87 -10.48 23.62
N ASP A 362 -28.87 -10.76 24.44
CA ASP A 362 -27.90 -11.86 24.34
C ASP A 362 -27.32 -12.22 22.98
N GLY A 363 -26.17 -11.63 22.67
CA GLY A 363 -25.25 -12.11 21.65
C GLY A 363 -24.39 -13.30 22.15
N PRO A 364 -24.17 -14.34 21.33
CA PRO A 364 -23.45 -15.53 21.75
C PRO A 364 -21.93 -15.30 21.81
N VAL A 365 -21.33 -15.83 22.87
CA VAL A 365 -19.87 -15.94 23.08
C VAL A 365 -19.28 -16.87 22.01
N LEU A 366 -18.39 -16.33 21.15
CA LEU A 366 -17.60 -17.13 20.22
C LEU A 366 -16.35 -17.72 20.92
N PRO A 367 -15.97 -18.97 20.62
CA PRO A 367 -14.81 -19.60 21.24
C PRO A 367 -13.50 -19.07 20.66
N ALA A 368 -12.52 -18.89 21.54
CA ALA A 368 -11.12 -18.67 21.18
C ALA A 368 -10.60 -19.87 20.36
N ILE A 369 -9.95 -19.59 19.24
CA ILE A 369 -9.23 -20.57 18.42
C ILE A 369 -7.72 -20.38 18.68
N PRO A 370 -6.96 -21.48 18.83
CA PRO A 370 -5.55 -21.51 19.25
C PRO A 370 -4.55 -20.81 18.32
#